data_AF-A0A2V6WL39-F1
#
_entry.id   AF-A0A2V6WL39-F1
#
_cell.length_a   1.000
_cell.length_b   1.000
_cell.length_c   1.000
_cell.angle_alpha   90.00
_cell.angle_beta   90.00
_cell.angle_gamma   90.00
#
_symmetry.space_group_name_H-M   'P 1'
#
loop_
_entity.id
_entity.type
_entity.pdbx_description
1 polymer ?
#
loop_
_entity_poly.entity_id
_entity_poly.type
_entity_poly.pdbx_seq_one_letter_code
_entity_poly.pdbx_strand_id
1 'polypeptide(L)'
;VVEPTLGLRRDLTRVIRRHKPDVVVCGDPTVRWYGNEYLNHPDHRAVGSAALDAVFPSAETRSIFPELLAEGLGPHKVREVLLSGAIPPDTWIDIRDTLELKCAALKAHVSQVGSGPWVDKLLREWAARAGKRAGVPYAESYRRMVLARGD
;
A
#
# COMPACT_ATOMS: atom_id res chain seq x y z
N VAL A 1 6.17 -2.95 -17.50
CA VAL A 1 5.02 -3.83 -17.23
C VAL A 1 5.44 -4.82 -16.16
N VAL A 2 4.65 -4.97 -15.12
CA VAL A 2 4.97 -5.78 -13.93
C VAL A 2 4.02 -6.97 -13.84
N GLU A 3 4.57 -8.15 -13.55
CA GLU A 3 3.82 -9.38 -13.33
C GLU A 3 4.06 -9.92 -11.90
N PRO A 4 3.06 -10.57 -11.28
CA PRO A 4 3.18 -11.13 -9.92
C PRO A 4 3.93 -12.48 -9.94
N THR A 5 5.19 -12.45 -10.36
CA THR A 5 6.02 -13.66 -10.47
C THR A 5 6.52 -14.15 -9.11
N LEU A 6 6.94 -15.43 -9.04
CA LEU A 6 7.62 -15.96 -7.85
C LEU A 6 8.90 -15.19 -7.52
N GLY A 7 9.61 -14.67 -8.53
CA GLY A 7 10.79 -13.83 -8.34
C GLY A 7 10.45 -12.53 -7.61
N LEU A 8 9.41 -11.81 -8.07
CA LEU A 8 8.94 -10.61 -7.41
C LEU A 8 8.47 -10.89 -5.98
N ARG A 9 7.70 -11.97 -5.77
CA ARG A 9 7.24 -12.39 -4.44
C ARG A 9 8.41 -12.68 -3.49
N ARG A 10 9.44 -13.37 -3.96
CA ARG A 10 10.68 -13.62 -3.20
C ARG A 10 11.38 -12.32 -2.84
N ASP A 11 11.51 -11.41 -3.79
CA ASP A 11 12.22 -10.15 -3.58
C ASP A 11 11.48 -9.23 -2.59
N LEU A 12 10.14 -9.22 -2.63
CA LEU A 12 9.32 -8.56 -1.60
C LEU A 12 9.42 -9.27 -0.24
N THR A 13 9.44 -10.61 -0.21
CA THR A 13 9.65 -11.39 1.02
C THR A 13 10.99 -11.06 1.67
N ARG A 14 12.05 -10.90 0.85
CA ARG A 14 13.38 -10.47 1.29
C ARG A 14 13.32 -9.12 2.00
N VAL A 15 12.61 -8.14 1.43
CA VAL A 15 12.42 -6.81 2.03
C VAL A 15 11.67 -6.92 3.36
N ILE A 16 10.57 -7.68 3.42
CA ILE A 16 9.80 -7.85 4.66
C ILE A 16 10.66 -8.50 5.76
N ARG A 17 11.37 -9.60 5.46
CA ARG A 17 12.23 -10.28 6.46
C ARG A 17 13.42 -9.44 6.92
N ARG A 18 13.92 -8.54 6.06
CA ARG A 18 15.00 -7.60 6.39
C ARG A 18 14.53 -6.49 7.33
N HIS A 19 13.41 -5.85 7.03
CA HIS A 19 12.94 -4.68 7.76
C HIS A 19 11.99 -5.01 8.91
N LYS A 20 11.49 -6.24 8.97
CA LYS A 20 10.57 -6.74 10.00
C LYS A 20 9.41 -5.77 10.31
N PRO A 21 8.67 -5.29 9.30
CA PRO A 21 7.65 -4.27 9.51
C PRO A 21 6.44 -4.82 10.28
N ASP A 22 5.92 -4.04 11.22
CA ASP A 22 4.64 -4.34 11.87
C ASP A 22 3.47 -4.18 10.89
N VAL A 23 3.53 -3.18 10.01
CA VAL A 23 2.48 -2.83 9.06
C VAL A 23 3.05 -2.79 7.65
N VAL A 24 2.34 -3.40 6.70
CA VAL A 24 2.61 -3.24 5.25
C VAL A 24 1.48 -2.44 4.61
N VAL A 25 1.83 -1.46 3.77
CA VAL A 25 0.86 -0.69 2.97
C VAL A 25 1.02 -1.07 1.50
N CYS A 26 -0.05 -1.48 0.84
CA CYS A 26 -0.04 -1.80 -0.59
C CYS A 26 -1.39 -1.47 -1.25
N GLY A 27 -1.47 -1.57 -2.57
CA GLY A 27 -2.75 -1.41 -3.28
C GLY A 27 -3.63 -2.66 -3.17
N ASP A 28 -4.95 -2.47 -3.20
CA ASP A 28 -5.91 -3.58 -3.33
C ASP A 28 -5.85 -4.18 -4.76
N PRO A 29 -5.41 -5.44 -4.92
CA PRO A 29 -5.28 -6.06 -6.24
C PRO A 29 -6.60 -6.49 -6.86
N THR A 30 -7.71 -6.46 -6.10
CA THR A 30 -9.03 -6.90 -6.55
C THR A 30 -9.78 -5.82 -7.34
N VAL A 31 -9.44 -4.55 -7.12
CA VAL A 31 -10.11 -3.42 -7.77
C VAL A 31 -9.64 -3.28 -9.22
N ARG A 32 -10.52 -3.63 -10.17
CA ARG A 32 -10.24 -3.56 -11.63
C ARG A 32 -10.55 -2.19 -12.24
N TRP A 33 -11.45 -1.42 -11.64
CA TRP A 33 -11.87 -0.09 -12.08
C TRP A 33 -12.31 0.77 -10.88
N TYR A 34 -12.28 2.09 -11.07
CA TYR A 34 -12.77 3.08 -10.13
C TYR A 34 -13.86 3.91 -10.81
N GLY A 35 -15.09 3.77 -10.32
CA GLY A 35 -16.25 4.38 -10.97
C GLY A 35 -16.42 3.89 -12.41
N ASN A 36 -16.95 4.76 -13.26
CA ASN A 36 -17.09 4.51 -14.69
C ASN A 36 -15.99 5.21 -15.51
N GLU A 37 -15.05 5.88 -14.83
CA GLU A 37 -14.12 6.84 -15.44
C GLU A 37 -12.67 6.32 -15.52
N TYR A 38 -12.32 5.28 -14.75
CA TYR A 38 -10.92 4.85 -14.65
C TYR A 38 -10.75 3.33 -14.53
N LEU A 39 -10.03 2.73 -15.50
CA LEU A 39 -9.53 1.37 -15.40
C LEU A 39 -8.23 1.37 -14.58
N ASN A 40 -8.16 0.52 -13.56
CA ASN A 40 -6.97 0.42 -12.72
C ASN A 40 -5.80 -0.18 -13.52
N HIS A 41 -4.59 0.36 -13.35
CA HIS A 41 -3.43 -0.11 -14.08
C HIS A 41 -3.09 -1.57 -13.73
N PRO A 42 -2.80 -2.45 -14.71
CA PRO A 42 -2.44 -3.85 -14.44
C PRO A 42 -1.24 -3.98 -13.49
N ASP A 43 -0.19 -3.17 -13.67
CA ASP A 43 0.99 -3.18 -12.79
C ASP A 43 0.64 -2.89 -11.32
N HIS A 44 -0.31 -1.99 -11.03
CA HIS A 44 -0.74 -1.73 -9.64
C HIS A 44 -1.31 -2.99 -9.00
N ARG A 45 -2.11 -3.73 -9.76
CA ARG A 45 -2.76 -4.96 -9.28
C ARG A 45 -1.75 -6.11 -9.16
N ALA A 46 -0.80 -6.20 -10.08
CA ALA A 46 0.28 -7.17 -10.02
C ALA A 46 1.15 -6.97 -8.78
N VAL A 47 1.57 -5.72 -8.51
CA VAL A 47 2.37 -5.38 -7.32
C VAL A 47 1.56 -5.61 -6.04
N GLY A 48 0.29 -5.20 -6.00
CA GLY A 48 -0.60 -5.47 -4.86
C GLY A 48 -0.72 -6.97 -4.57
N SER A 49 -0.91 -7.79 -5.61
CA SER A 49 -1.02 -9.25 -5.46
C SER A 49 0.27 -9.86 -4.92
N ALA A 50 1.41 -9.52 -5.52
CA ALA A 50 2.71 -10.03 -5.09
C ALA A 50 3.08 -9.58 -3.66
N ALA A 51 2.69 -8.36 -3.27
CA ALA A 51 2.90 -7.85 -1.91
C ALA A 51 2.08 -8.64 -0.88
N LEU A 52 0.81 -8.95 -1.16
CA LEU A 52 -0.01 -9.77 -0.25
C LEU A 52 0.50 -11.19 -0.12
N ASP A 53 0.91 -11.82 -1.22
CA ASP A 53 1.50 -13.17 -1.19
C ASP A 53 2.86 -13.20 -0.47
N ALA A 54 3.62 -12.08 -0.53
CA ALA A 54 4.87 -11.90 0.20
C ALA A 54 4.61 -11.72 1.70
N VAL A 55 3.59 -10.96 2.09
CA VAL A 55 3.14 -10.81 3.49
C VAL A 55 2.70 -12.15 4.05
N PHE A 56 1.74 -12.82 3.41
CA PHE A 56 1.23 -14.11 3.81
C PHE A 56 1.04 -15.01 2.58
N PRO A 57 1.57 -16.25 2.59
CA PRO A 57 2.28 -16.90 3.69
C PRO A 57 3.80 -16.68 3.72
N SER A 58 4.40 -15.99 2.74
CA SER A 58 5.86 -16.09 2.52
C SER A 58 6.75 -15.53 3.63
N ALA A 59 6.44 -14.35 4.16
CA ALA A 59 7.32 -13.70 5.14
C ALA A 59 7.43 -14.51 6.43
N GLU A 60 6.32 -15.07 6.92
CA GLU A 60 6.28 -15.82 8.18
C GLU A 60 6.61 -17.31 8.04
N THR A 61 6.48 -17.88 6.85
CA THR A 61 6.71 -19.32 6.65
C THR A 61 8.17 -19.62 6.34
N ARG A 62 8.86 -20.28 7.29
CA ARG A 62 10.29 -20.62 7.18
C ARG A 62 10.67 -21.41 5.93
N SER A 63 9.83 -22.35 5.49
CA SER A 63 10.11 -23.21 4.34
C SER A 63 9.91 -22.52 2.99
N ILE A 64 9.29 -21.35 2.94
CA ILE A 64 9.12 -20.58 1.71
C ILE A 64 10.35 -19.69 1.52
N PHE A 65 10.95 -19.77 0.33
CA PHE A 65 12.21 -19.11 -0.05
C PHE A 65 13.34 -19.39 0.97
N PRO A 66 13.74 -20.66 1.15
CA PRO A 66 14.80 -21.04 2.10
C PRO A 66 16.15 -20.40 1.78
N GLU A 67 16.40 -20.00 0.53
CA GLU A 67 17.58 -19.25 0.12
C GLU A 67 17.74 -17.92 0.90
N LEU A 68 16.64 -17.31 1.34
CA LEU A 68 16.69 -16.10 2.18
C LEU A 68 17.27 -16.40 3.58
N LEU A 69 17.18 -17.63 4.06
CA LEU A 69 17.82 -18.02 5.33
C LEU A 69 19.34 -18.01 5.21
N ALA A 70 19.88 -18.37 4.04
CA ALA A 70 21.32 -18.27 3.76
C ALA A 70 21.79 -16.81 3.71
N GLU A 71 20.90 -15.86 3.40
CA GLU A 71 21.14 -14.42 3.51
C GLU A 71 21.03 -13.90 4.97
N GLY A 72 20.77 -14.77 5.95
CA GLY A 72 20.54 -14.39 7.35
C GLY A 72 19.15 -13.80 7.62
N LEU A 73 18.22 -13.91 6.67
CA LEU A 73 16.88 -13.33 6.76
C LEU A 73 15.87 -14.37 7.28
N GLY A 74 15.70 -14.38 8.60
CA GLY A 74 14.73 -15.21 9.29
C GLY A 74 13.27 -14.80 9.01
N PRO A 75 12.29 -15.69 9.27
CA PRO A 75 10.88 -15.38 9.07
C PRO A 75 10.41 -14.20 9.92
N HIS A 76 9.41 -13.48 9.40
CA HIS A 76 8.78 -12.34 10.07
C HIS A 76 7.28 -12.37 9.86
N LYS A 77 6.52 -12.21 10.95
CA LYS A 77 5.07 -12.10 10.91
C LYS A 77 4.66 -10.64 10.91
N VAL A 78 4.19 -10.17 9.75
CA VAL A 78 3.54 -8.86 9.63
C VAL A 78 2.25 -8.87 10.44
N ARG A 79 2.00 -7.82 11.22
CA ARG A 79 0.85 -7.75 12.12
C ARG A 79 -0.38 -7.23 11.40
N GLU A 80 -0.19 -6.26 10.51
CA GLU A 80 -1.30 -5.60 9.81
C GLU A 80 -0.98 -5.24 8.36
N VAL A 81 -2.02 -5.16 7.53
CA VAL A 81 -1.93 -4.64 6.17
C VAL A 81 -2.96 -3.54 5.96
N LEU A 82 -2.53 -2.42 5.38
CA LEU A 82 -3.41 -1.35 4.92
C LEU A 82 -3.49 -1.38 3.38
N LEU A 83 -4.67 -1.67 2.85
CA LEU A 83 -4.95 -1.71 1.42
C LEU A 83 -5.45 -0.34 0.96
N SER A 84 -4.62 0.36 0.20
CA SER A 84 -4.98 1.61 -0.47
C SER A 84 -5.82 1.34 -1.72
N GLY A 85 -6.77 2.23 -2.02
CA GLY A 85 -7.66 2.11 -3.17
C GLY A 85 -8.75 1.05 -3.03
N ALA A 86 -8.91 0.42 -1.86
CA ALA A 86 -9.97 -0.55 -1.60
C ALA A 86 -11.37 0.06 -1.71
N ILE A 87 -12.33 -0.72 -2.24
CA ILE A 87 -13.73 -0.31 -2.37
C ILE A 87 -14.65 -1.45 -1.87
N PRO A 88 -15.46 -1.22 -0.80
CA PRO A 88 -15.42 -0.06 0.08
C PRO A 88 -14.17 -0.07 1.00
N PRO A 89 -13.61 1.10 1.36
CA PRO A 89 -12.66 1.20 2.47
C PRO A 89 -13.39 1.07 3.82
N ASP A 90 -12.66 0.68 4.87
CA ASP A 90 -13.18 0.51 6.25
C ASP A 90 -12.37 1.25 7.32
N THR A 91 -11.25 1.88 6.94
CA THR A 91 -10.33 2.56 7.84
C THR A 91 -9.97 3.93 7.26
N TRP A 92 -9.95 4.96 8.09
CA TRP A 92 -9.58 6.32 7.72
C TRP A 92 -8.56 6.88 8.70
N ILE A 93 -7.52 7.52 8.17
CA ILE A 93 -6.45 8.15 8.94
C ILE A 93 -6.53 9.66 8.71
N ASP A 94 -6.68 10.45 9.77
CA ASP A 94 -6.65 11.92 9.67
C ASP A 94 -5.25 12.38 9.24
N ILE A 95 -5.19 13.16 8.16
CA ILE A 95 -3.96 13.69 7.59
C ILE A 95 -3.94 15.23 7.58
N ARG A 96 -4.77 15.89 8.39
CA ARG A 96 -4.84 17.36 8.44
C ARG A 96 -3.49 18.04 8.60
N ASP A 97 -2.62 17.47 9.44
CA ASP A 97 -1.33 18.07 9.80
C ASP A 97 -0.24 17.74 8.79
N THR A 98 -0.47 16.76 7.90
CA THR A 98 0.49 16.27 6.92
C THR A 98 0.05 16.48 5.47
N LEU A 99 -1.13 17.05 5.23
CA LEU A 99 -1.65 17.27 3.88
C LEU A 99 -0.74 18.18 3.04
N GLU A 100 -0.19 19.23 3.63
CA GLU A 100 0.78 20.10 2.93
C GLU A 100 2.05 19.34 2.54
N LEU A 101 2.55 18.50 3.44
CA LEU A 101 3.71 17.64 3.18
C LEU A 101 3.42 16.64 2.06
N LYS A 102 2.22 16.05 2.03
CA LYS A 102 1.76 15.16 0.96
C LYS A 102 1.73 15.88 -0.39
N CYS A 103 1.22 17.10 -0.44
CA CYS A 103 1.21 17.93 -1.65
C CYS A 103 2.62 18.25 -2.14
N ALA A 104 3.51 18.66 -1.24
CA ALA A 104 4.91 18.91 -1.55
C ALA A 104 5.63 17.65 -2.07
N ALA A 105 5.38 16.50 -1.43
CA ALA A 105 5.94 15.22 -1.84
C ALA A 105 5.51 14.83 -3.27
N LEU A 106 4.23 14.96 -3.62
CA LEU A 106 3.79 14.66 -4.98
C LEU A 106 4.40 15.62 -6.03
N LYS A 107 4.52 16.91 -5.70
CA LYS A 107 5.17 17.90 -6.58
C LYS A 107 6.66 17.62 -6.79
N ALA A 108 7.33 16.91 -5.90
CA ALA A 108 8.73 16.51 -6.09
C ALA A 108 8.92 15.53 -7.26
N HIS A 109 7.86 14.86 -7.73
CA HIS A 109 7.90 14.00 -8.92
C HIS A 109 7.81 14.81 -10.23
N VAL A 110 8.75 15.74 -10.44
CA VAL A 110 8.75 16.72 -11.54
C VAL A 110 8.55 16.08 -12.92
N SER A 111 9.16 14.92 -13.20
CA SER A 111 9.00 14.22 -14.47
C SER A 111 7.59 13.70 -14.73
N GLN A 112 6.78 13.54 -13.68
CA GLN A 112 5.41 13.01 -13.74
C GLN A 112 4.36 14.12 -13.71
N VAL A 113 4.57 15.15 -12.87
CA VAL A 113 3.56 16.20 -12.63
C VAL A 113 3.97 17.59 -13.14
N GLY A 114 5.17 17.75 -13.69
CA GLY A 114 5.70 19.04 -14.12
C GLY A 114 5.78 20.02 -12.95
N SER A 115 5.29 21.25 -13.15
CA SER A 115 5.14 22.26 -12.09
C SER A 115 3.97 21.97 -11.13
N GLY A 116 3.08 21.03 -11.47
CA GLY A 116 2.00 20.56 -10.60
C GLY A 116 1.04 21.60 -10.02
N PRO A 117 0.59 22.66 -10.75
CA PRO A 117 -0.31 23.68 -10.18
C PRO A 117 -1.68 23.11 -9.76
N TRP A 118 -2.07 21.97 -10.31
CA TRP A 118 -3.32 21.26 -10.02
C TRP A 118 -3.22 20.30 -8.82
N VAL A 119 -2.00 19.98 -8.35
CA VAL A 119 -1.76 18.92 -7.36
C VAL A 119 -2.48 19.20 -6.04
N ASP A 120 -2.38 20.43 -5.53
CA ASP A 120 -2.94 20.76 -4.22
C ASP A 120 -4.46 20.66 -4.22
N LYS A 121 -5.10 21.16 -5.27
CA LYS A 121 -6.55 21.08 -5.43
C LYS A 121 -6.99 19.62 -5.47
N LEU A 122 -6.35 18.81 -6.32
CA LEU A 122 -6.68 17.39 -6.47
C LEU A 122 -6.58 16.63 -5.14
N LEU A 123 -5.44 16.75 -4.45
CA LEU A 123 -5.18 16.01 -3.22
C LEU A 123 -6.07 16.47 -2.07
N ARG A 124 -6.33 17.78 -1.94
CA ARG A 124 -7.27 18.31 -0.93
C ARG A 124 -8.68 17.82 -1.17
N GLU A 125 -9.16 17.82 -2.41
CA GLU A 125 -10.50 17.32 -2.74
C GLU A 125 -10.64 15.82 -2.42
N TRP A 126 -9.61 15.03 -2.75
CA TRP A 126 -9.59 13.60 -2.44
C TRP A 126 -9.61 13.36 -0.93
N ALA A 127 -8.75 14.05 -0.19
CA ALA A 127 -8.66 13.95 1.25
C ALA A 127 -9.93 14.43 1.95
N ALA A 128 -10.58 15.49 1.47
CA ALA A 128 -11.82 15.99 2.02
C ALA A 128 -13.00 15.02 1.81
N ARG A 129 -13.08 14.37 0.64
CA ARG A 129 -14.10 13.35 0.38
C ARG A 129 -13.96 12.16 1.32
N ALA A 130 -12.73 11.72 1.60
CA ALA A 130 -12.46 10.67 2.58
C ALA A 130 -12.73 11.16 4.01
N GLY A 131 -12.29 12.37 4.36
CA GLY A 131 -12.48 12.98 5.68
C GLY A 131 -13.96 13.10 6.06
N LYS A 132 -14.82 13.48 5.11
CA LYS A 132 -16.28 13.54 5.31
C LYS A 132 -16.86 12.19 5.81
N ARG A 133 -16.33 11.06 5.34
CA ARG A 133 -16.77 9.72 5.78
C ARG A 133 -16.27 9.37 7.18
N ALA A 134 -15.16 9.97 7.60
CA ALA A 134 -14.48 9.71 8.86
C ALA A 134 -14.79 10.73 9.97
N GLY A 135 -15.53 11.81 9.66
CA GLY A 135 -15.80 12.89 10.62
C GLY A 135 -14.61 13.82 10.87
N VAL A 136 -13.62 13.85 9.97
CA VAL A 136 -12.44 14.73 10.05
C VAL A 136 -12.29 15.57 8.76
N PRO A 137 -11.54 16.69 8.76
CA PRO A 137 -11.44 17.54 7.57
C PRO A 137 -10.75 16.86 6.39
N TYR A 138 -9.71 16.08 6.65
CA TYR A 138 -8.89 15.44 5.61
C TYR A 138 -8.47 14.05 6.07
N ALA A 139 -8.72 13.03 5.24
CA ALA A 139 -8.29 11.68 5.56
C ALA A 139 -7.72 10.94 4.36
N GLU A 140 -6.93 9.90 4.64
CA GLU A 140 -6.63 8.82 3.70
C GLU A 140 -7.42 7.59 4.09
N SER A 141 -7.98 6.89 3.09
CA SER A 141 -8.85 5.73 3.31
C SER A 141 -8.17 4.44 2.88
N TYR A 142 -8.32 3.41 3.70
CA TYR A 142 -7.77 2.07 3.50
C TYR A 142 -8.81 1.00 3.82
N ARG A 143 -8.56 -0.23 3.39
CA ARG A 143 -9.07 -1.42 4.07
C ARG A 143 -7.98 -1.99 4.97
N ARG A 144 -8.30 -2.25 6.25
CA ARG A 144 -7.34 -2.76 7.23
C ARG A 144 -7.53 -4.25 7.47
N MET A 145 -6.46 -5.01 7.30
CA MET A 145 -6.37 -6.43 7.64
C MET A 145 -5.52 -6.59 8.90
N VAL A 146 -6.06 -7.25 9.92
CA VAL A 146 -5.33 -7.56 11.16
C VAL A 146 -4.97 -9.04 11.13
N LEU A 147 -3.67 -9.35 11.00
CA LEU A 147 -3.12 -10.71 10.84
C LEU A 147 -2.63 -11.30 12.16
N ALA A 148 -2.27 -10.44 13.11
CA ALA A 148 -1.98 -10.80 14.49
C ALA A 148 -2.55 -9.72 15.40
N ARG A 149 -3.42 -10.10 16.34
CA ARG A 149 -3.75 -9.24 17.47
C ARG A 149 -2.63 -9.38 18.49
N GLY A 150 -2.25 -8.28 19.15
CA GLY A 150 -1.31 -8.37 20.27
C GLY A 150 -1.93 -9.26 21.35
N ASP A 151 -1.10 -10.11 21.95
CA ASP A 151 -1.37 -10.69 23.26
C ASP A 151 -1.30 -9.60 24.33
#